data_AF-A0A382P675-F1
#
_entry.id   AF-A0A382P675-F1
#
_cell.length_a   1.000
_cell.length_b   1.000
_cell.length_c   1.000
_cell.angle_alpha   90.00
_cell.angle_beta   90.00
_cell.angle_gamma   90.00
#
_symmetry.space_group_name_H-M   'P 1'
#
loop_
_entity.id
_entity.type
_entity.pdbx_description
1 polymer ?
#
loop_
_entity_poly.entity_id
_entity_poly.type
_entity_poly.pdbx_seq_one_letter_code
_entity_poly.pdbx_strand_id
1 'polypeptide(L)'
;MPPEDFEKKIKRKKVDFIVGGPPCPTFSTVGGPKINSLLKGGEATLFDDRRNFLFRDFFKYIQHFKPKGFLMENVPNFMTKYDGKIFRQTIDRVRELGYHITGERVMVLNSANYGVPQKRKRMFLIGHKKGYRFDYPKITHDEKGENLFKDAKNFVDVRSAISDLPKIADNPNKIDKMEYSKFKGLSPFQILMRK
;
A
#
# COMPACT_ATOMS: atom_id res chain seq x y z
N MET A 1 -13.38 -15.05 -4.68
CA MET A 1 -13.27 -16.41 -4.11
C MET A 1 -13.35 -16.30 -2.60
N PRO A 2 -14.29 -17.00 -1.95
CA PRO A 2 -14.42 -17.04 -0.49
C PRO A 2 -13.13 -17.54 0.20
N PRO A 3 -12.83 -17.10 1.44
CA PRO A 3 -11.67 -17.56 2.20
C PRO A 3 -11.55 -19.09 2.35
N GLU A 4 -12.68 -19.78 2.47
CA GLU A 4 -12.77 -21.24 2.66
C GLU A 4 -12.29 -21.99 1.42
N ASP A 5 -12.67 -21.51 0.23
CA ASP A 5 -12.21 -22.07 -1.04
C ASP A 5 -10.75 -21.74 -1.29
N PHE A 6 -10.30 -20.55 -0.87
CA PHE A 6 -8.89 -20.18 -0.95
C PHE A 6 -8.03 -21.07 -0.06
N GLU A 7 -8.46 -21.34 1.19
CA GLU A 7 -7.78 -22.24 2.12
C GLU A 7 -7.57 -23.62 1.50
N LYS A 8 -8.61 -24.20 0.89
CA LYS A 8 -8.54 -25.48 0.17
C LYS A 8 -7.53 -25.42 -0.97
N LYS A 9 -7.54 -24.32 -1.75
CA LYS A 9 -6.64 -24.13 -2.89
C LYS A 9 -5.17 -24.04 -2.48
N ILE A 10 -4.86 -23.33 -1.40
CA ILE A 10 -3.47 -23.18 -0.93
C ILE A 10 -2.99 -24.33 -0.03
N LYS A 11 -3.90 -25.25 0.34
CA LYS A 11 -3.63 -26.39 1.25
C LYS A 11 -2.93 -25.97 2.55
N ARG A 12 -3.25 -24.77 3.05
CA ARG A 12 -2.67 -24.19 4.27
C ARG A 12 -3.77 -23.64 5.16
N LYS A 13 -3.87 -24.21 6.36
CA LYS A 13 -4.84 -23.78 7.39
C LYS A 13 -4.37 -22.55 8.18
N LYS A 14 -3.05 -22.33 8.23
CA LYS A 14 -2.44 -21.27 9.04
C LYS A 14 -1.82 -20.22 8.14
N VAL A 15 -2.20 -18.97 8.38
CA VAL A 15 -1.61 -17.77 7.77
C VAL A 15 -1.13 -16.89 8.91
N ASP A 16 0.16 -16.58 8.95
CA ASP A 16 0.73 -15.75 10.03
C ASP A 16 0.52 -14.25 9.77
N PHE A 17 0.50 -13.81 8.51
CA PHE A 17 0.36 -12.41 8.15
C PHE A 17 -0.42 -12.23 6.84
N ILE A 18 -1.26 -11.19 6.76
CA ILE A 18 -2.00 -10.83 5.54
C ILE A 18 -1.61 -9.42 5.10
N VAL A 19 -1.28 -9.24 3.82
CA VAL A 19 -0.99 -7.92 3.23
C VAL A 19 -1.98 -7.66 2.10
N GLY A 20 -2.54 -6.45 2.03
CA GLY A 20 -3.39 -6.07 0.92
C GLY A 20 -3.52 -4.57 0.76
N GLY A 21 -3.71 -4.13 -0.48
CA GLY A 21 -4.16 -2.78 -0.83
C GLY A 21 -5.57 -2.86 -1.39
N PRO A 22 -6.60 -3.15 -0.57
CA PRO A 22 -7.95 -3.35 -1.09
C PRO A 22 -8.42 -2.07 -1.79
N PRO A 23 -8.73 -2.13 -3.10
CA PRO A 23 -9.23 -0.95 -3.79
C PRO A 23 -10.56 -0.56 -3.16
N CYS A 24 -10.75 0.74 -3.03
CA CYS A 24 -11.98 1.29 -2.50
C CYS A 24 -12.60 2.16 -3.62
N PRO A 25 -13.46 1.61 -4.50
CA PRO A 25 -13.96 2.28 -5.72
C PRO A 25 -14.72 3.58 -5.43
N THR A 26 -15.20 3.67 -4.20
CA THR A 26 -15.91 4.78 -3.60
C THR A 26 -15.02 6.00 -3.39
N PHE A 27 -13.71 5.84 -3.59
CA PHE A 27 -12.72 6.92 -3.62
C PHE A 27 -12.67 7.69 -4.95
N SER A 28 -13.19 7.12 -6.05
CA SER A 28 -13.28 7.83 -7.33
C SER A 28 -14.35 8.93 -7.33
N THR A 29 -14.12 9.98 -8.10
CA THR A 29 -15.00 11.16 -8.25
C THR A 29 -16.43 10.79 -8.65
N VAL A 30 -16.59 9.66 -9.35
CA VAL A 30 -17.86 9.19 -9.93
C VAL A 30 -18.75 8.48 -8.90
N GLY A 31 -18.19 7.84 -7.86
CA GLY A 31 -18.94 7.11 -6.83
C GLY A 31 -19.31 7.93 -5.58
N GLY A 32 -18.76 9.14 -5.48
CA GLY A 32 -18.81 10.04 -4.31
C GLY A 32 -20.21 10.37 -3.77
N PRO A 33 -21.15 10.83 -4.62
CA PRO A 33 -22.43 11.39 -4.19
C PRO A 33 -23.37 10.37 -3.54
N LYS A 34 -23.47 9.15 -4.10
CA LYS A 34 -24.38 8.11 -3.60
C LYS A 34 -23.99 7.62 -2.20
N ILE A 35 -22.69 7.56 -1.91
CA ILE A 35 -22.20 7.18 -0.58
C ILE A 35 -22.31 8.33 0.40
N ASN A 36 -22.08 9.57 -0.04
CA ASN A 36 -22.33 10.71 0.83
C ASN A 36 -23.82 10.74 1.25
N SER A 37 -24.74 10.46 0.32
CA SER A 37 -26.17 10.35 0.60
C SER A 37 -26.48 9.22 1.59
N LEU A 38 -25.96 8.01 1.34
CA LEU A 38 -26.11 6.84 2.20
C LEU A 38 -25.51 7.04 3.61
N LEU A 39 -24.35 7.71 3.71
CA LEU A 39 -23.71 8.01 4.99
C LEU A 39 -24.42 9.13 5.76
N LYS A 40 -25.11 10.06 5.07
CA LYS A 40 -25.93 11.12 5.68
C LYS A 40 -27.26 10.60 6.21
N GLY A 41 -27.86 9.59 5.56
CA GLY A 41 -29.09 8.93 6.01
C GLY A 41 -28.93 7.98 7.19
N GLY A 42 -27.71 7.79 7.72
CA GLY A 42 -27.45 6.96 8.91
C GLY A 42 -27.44 5.45 8.70
N GLU A 43 -28.09 4.93 7.64
CA GLU A 43 -28.38 3.49 7.52
C GLU A 43 -27.29 2.63 6.85
N ALA A 44 -26.27 3.20 6.19
CA ALA A 44 -25.33 2.40 5.40
C ALA A 44 -23.87 2.54 5.84
N THR A 45 -23.19 1.41 6.02
CA THR A 45 -21.75 1.32 6.27
C THR A 45 -20.97 1.05 4.99
N LEU A 46 -19.64 1.29 5.01
CA LEU A 46 -18.76 0.87 3.93
C LEU A 46 -18.91 -0.62 3.59
N PHE A 47 -19.24 -1.43 4.60
CA PHE A 47 -19.40 -2.88 4.50
C PHE A 47 -20.75 -3.32 3.91
N ASP A 48 -21.70 -2.40 3.73
CA ASP A 48 -23.02 -2.70 3.14
C ASP A 48 -23.06 -2.42 1.62
N ASP A 49 -22.18 -1.54 1.14
CA ASP A 49 -22.11 -1.23 -0.30
C ASP A 49 -21.49 -2.39 -1.09
N ARG A 50 -22.27 -2.97 -2.01
CA ARG A 50 -21.84 -4.06 -2.89
C ARG A 50 -20.60 -3.70 -3.74
N ARG A 51 -20.36 -2.41 -4.01
CA ARG A 51 -19.18 -1.94 -4.75
C ARG A 51 -17.88 -2.07 -3.96
N ASN A 52 -17.96 -2.12 -2.63
CA ASN A 52 -16.80 -2.29 -1.74
C ASN A 52 -16.47 -3.77 -1.48
N PHE A 53 -16.87 -4.69 -2.37
CA PHE A 53 -16.71 -6.11 -2.14
C PHE A 53 -15.24 -6.52 -1.88
N LEU A 54 -14.27 -5.93 -2.58
CA LEU A 54 -12.84 -6.23 -2.35
C LEU A 54 -12.34 -5.76 -0.97
N PHE A 55 -12.84 -4.61 -0.49
CA PHE A 55 -12.55 -4.14 0.86
C PHE A 55 -13.14 -5.07 1.91
N ARG A 56 -14.41 -5.46 1.73
CA ARG A 56 -15.08 -6.41 2.64
C ARG A 56 -14.38 -7.76 2.64
N ASP A 57 -14.02 -8.26 1.47
CA ASP A 57 -13.36 -9.54 1.31
C ASP A 57 -12.01 -9.55 2.01
N PHE A 58 -11.24 -8.45 1.96
CA PHE A 58 -10.01 -8.33 2.77
C PHE A 58 -10.24 -8.63 4.26
N PHE A 59 -11.29 -8.04 4.86
CA PHE A 59 -11.66 -8.31 6.25
C PHE A 59 -12.23 -9.71 6.48
N LYS A 60 -12.92 -10.31 5.51
CA LYS A 60 -13.34 -11.72 5.60
C LYS A 60 -12.13 -12.65 5.66
N TYR A 61 -11.08 -12.38 4.89
CA TYR A 61 -9.84 -13.16 4.94
C TYR A 61 -9.15 -13.02 6.30
N ILE A 62 -9.09 -11.80 6.86
CA ILE A 62 -8.57 -11.58 8.22
C ILE A 62 -9.40 -12.33 9.27
N GLN A 63 -10.72 -12.29 9.16
CA GLN A 63 -11.64 -12.96 10.08
C GLN A 63 -11.53 -14.50 10.00
N HIS A 64 -11.39 -15.04 8.79
CA HIS A 64 -11.27 -16.47 8.53
C HIS A 64 -9.95 -17.03 9.03
N PHE A 65 -8.83 -16.49 8.54
CA PHE A 65 -7.50 -17.01 8.83
C PHE A 65 -6.96 -16.58 10.19
N LYS A 66 -7.51 -15.51 10.78
CA LYS A 66 -7.09 -14.93 12.07
C LYS A 66 -5.56 -14.84 12.19
N PRO A 67 -4.86 -14.13 11.27
CA PRO A 67 -3.40 -14.03 11.30
C PRO A 67 -2.87 -13.39 12.58
N LYS A 68 -1.55 -13.47 12.81
CA LYS A 68 -0.88 -12.77 13.92
C LYS A 68 -0.91 -11.26 13.71
N GLY A 69 -0.88 -10.83 12.45
CA GLY A 69 -1.11 -9.45 12.06
C GLY A 69 -1.47 -9.30 10.59
N PHE A 70 -1.75 -8.08 10.18
CA PHE A 70 -2.01 -7.74 8.79
C PHE A 70 -1.53 -6.31 8.49
N LEU A 71 -1.30 -6.03 7.22
CA LEU A 71 -0.99 -4.71 6.68
C LEU A 71 -2.03 -4.36 5.61
N MET A 72 -2.72 -3.23 5.81
CA MET A 72 -3.60 -2.63 4.80
C MET A 72 -2.93 -1.37 4.24
N GLU A 73 -2.68 -1.35 2.94
CA GLU A 73 -2.21 -0.17 2.21
C GLU A 73 -3.38 0.58 1.57
N ASN A 74 -3.33 1.91 1.56
CA ASN A 74 -4.28 2.73 0.80
C ASN A 74 -3.73 4.12 0.45
N VAL A 75 -4.50 4.92 -0.29
CA VAL A 75 -4.19 6.34 -0.53
C VAL A 75 -4.37 7.17 0.75
N PRO A 76 -3.62 8.27 0.96
CA PRO A 76 -3.75 9.11 2.16
C PRO A 76 -5.15 9.66 2.38
N ASN A 77 -5.86 10.00 1.30
CA ASN A 77 -7.23 10.50 1.34
C ASN A 77 -8.22 9.51 1.98
N PHE A 78 -7.86 8.23 2.14
CA PHE A 78 -8.64 7.26 2.90
C PHE A 78 -8.96 7.74 4.32
N MET A 79 -8.03 8.44 4.95
CA MET A 79 -8.17 8.89 6.35
C MET A 79 -9.17 10.04 6.50
N THR A 80 -9.33 10.88 5.47
CA THR A 80 -10.11 12.14 5.57
C THR A 80 -11.42 12.10 4.79
N LYS A 81 -11.60 11.14 3.87
CA LYS A 81 -12.79 11.09 3.02
C LYS A 81 -14.07 10.87 3.85
N TYR A 82 -15.15 11.57 3.46
CA TYR A 82 -16.43 11.60 4.18
C TYR A 82 -16.24 11.95 5.66
N ASP A 83 -15.47 13.01 5.91
CA ASP A 83 -15.14 13.47 7.25
C ASP A 83 -14.50 12.39 8.13
N GLY A 84 -13.71 11.49 7.51
CA GLY A 84 -13.06 10.36 8.17
C GLY A 84 -13.98 9.24 8.63
N LYS A 85 -15.29 9.25 8.29
CA LYS A 85 -16.24 8.21 8.71
C LYS A 85 -15.82 6.81 8.28
N ILE A 86 -15.30 6.68 7.06
CA ILE A 86 -14.80 5.41 6.50
C ILE A 86 -13.60 4.88 7.28
N PHE A 87 -12.67 5.78 7.60
CA PHE A 87 -11.51 5.44 8.40
C PHE A 87 -11.92 4.99 9.80
N ARG A 88 -12.80 5.72 10.49
CA ARG A 88 -13.35 5.33 11.80
C ARG A 88 -14.00 3.94 11.78
N GLN A 89 -14.91 3.70 10.84
CA GLN A 89 -15.53 2.37 10.65
C GLN A 89 -14.50 1.25 10.43
N THR A 90 -13.40 1.56 9.72
CA THR A 90 -12.31 0.60 9.51
C THR A 90 -11.60 0.29 10.83
N ILE A 91 -11.27 1.31 11.61
CA ILE A 91 -10.61 1.16 12.92
C ILE A 91 -11.49 0.37 13.88
N ASP A 92 -12.79 0.65 13.91
CA ASP A 92 -13.75 -0.07 14.73
C ASP A 92 -13.83 -1.54 14.31
N ARG A 93 -13.90 -1.81 13.00
CA ARG A 93 -13.88 -3.18 12.48
C ARG A 93 -12.62 -3.95 12.86
N VAL A 94 -11.45 -3.29 12.83
CA VAL A 94 -10.17 -3.90 13.24
C VAL A 94 -10.21 -4.29 14.72
N ARG A 95 -10.75 -3.41 15.57
CA ARG A 95 -10.90 -3.66 17.01
C ARG A 95 -11.90 -4.78 17.30
N GLU A 96 -13.04 -4.80 16.62
CA GLU A 96 -14.04 -5.87 16.70
C GLU A 96 -13.47 -7.25 16.37
N LEU A 97 -12.53 -7.31 15.41
CA LEU A 97 -11.84 -8.54 15.04
C LEU A 97 -10.77 -8.96 16.05
N GLY A 98 -10.57 -8.21 17.14
CA GLY A 98 -9.61 -8.50 18.21
C GLY A 98 -8.17 -8.10 17.89
N TYR A 99 -7.96 -7.14 16.99
CA TYR A 99 -6.63 -6.64 16.64
C TYR A 99 -6.37 -5.25 17.27
N HIS A 100 -5.15 -5.08 17.75
CA HIS A 100 -4.56 -3.80 18.09
C HIS A 100 -3.97 -3.16 16.84
N ILE A 101 -3.86 -1.84 16.83
CA ILE A 101 -3.24 -1.10 15.73
C ILE A 101 -1.85 -0.66 16.17
N THR A 102 -0.89 -0.78 15.26
CA THR A 102 0.50 -0.37 15.52
C THR A 102 0.62 1.15 15.64
N GLY A 103 1.28 1.59 16.70
CA GLY A 103 1.46 3.00 17.03
C GLY A 103 0.17 3.66 17.56
N GLU A 104 0.26 4.93 17.93
CA GLU A 104 -0.92 5.71 18.34
C GLU A 104 -1.79 6.13 17.14
N ARG A 105 -1.21 6.11 15.93
CA ARG A 105 -1.84 6.57 14.69
C ARG A 105 -1.38 5.74 13.49
N VAL A 106 -2.28 5.64 12.51
CA VAL A 106 -1.98 5.10 11.18
C VAL A 106 -1.00 6.03 10.46
N MET A 107 0.05 5.47 9.85
CA MET A 107 1.12 6.24 9.23
C MET A 107 0.88 6.48 7.74
N VAL A 108 1.28 7.67 7.27
CA VAL A 108 1.43 7.98 5.85
C VAL A 108 2.91 8.06 5.52
N LEU A 109 3.38 7.17 4.66
CA LEU A 109 4.78 7.11 4.23
C LEU A 109 4.90 7.58 2.78
N ASN A 110 5.97 8.29 2.45
CA ASN A 110 6.29 8.73 1.10
C ASN A 110 7.43 7.88 0.54
N SER A 111 7.24 7.24 -0.61
CA SER A 111 8.25 6.37 -1.24
C SER A 111 9.60 7.06 -1.48
N ALA A 112 9.61 8.38 -1.70
CA ALA A 112 10.84 9.15 -1.83
C ALA A 112 11.73 9.03 -0.59
N ASN A 113 11.15 8.90 0.61
CA ASN A 113 11.89 8.72 1.86
C ASN A 113 12.51 7.32 2.02
N TYR A 114 12.30 6.44 1.04
CA TYR A 114 12.77 5.06 1.02
C TYR A 114 13.51 4.71 -0.28
N GLY A 115 14.10 5.73 -0.93
CA GLY A 115 15.00 5.53 -2.08
C GLY A 115 14.30 5.32 -3.42
N VAL A 116 12.99 5.55 -3.50
CA VAL A 116 12.27 5.48 -4.78
C VAL A 116 12.25 6.87 -5.42
N PRO A 117 12.59 7.01 -6.72
CA PRO A 117 12.57 8.30 -7.45
C PRO A 117 11.14 8.74 -7.80
N GLN A 118 10.24 8.74 -6.82
CA GLN A 118 8.83 9.07 -6.98
C GLN A 118 8.29 9.66 -5.68
N LYS A 119 7.54 10.76 -5.77
CA LYS A 119 6.72 11.27 -4.67
C LYS A 119 5.39 10.53 -4.63
N ARG A 120 5.32 9.43 -3.86
CA ARG A 120 4.10 8.64 -3.69
C ARG A 120 3.82 8.42 -2.21
N LYS A 121 2.85 9.19 -1.70
CA LYS A 121 2.33 9.02 -0.33
C LYS A 121 1.33 7.88 -0.30
N ARG A 122 1.45 7.00 0.70
CA ARG A 122 0.51 5.91 1.01
C ARG A 122 0.29 5.78 2.49
N MET A 123 -0.96 5.52 2.83
CA MET A 123 -1.40 5.18 4.17
C MET A 123 -1.15 3.69 4.40
N PHE A 124 -0.61 3.35 5.57
CA PHE A 124 -0.33 1.99 5.98
C PHE A 124 -0.94 1.75 7.35
N LEU A 125 -1.93 0.86 7.43
CA LEU A 125 -2.56 0.43 8.67
C LEU A 125 -2.05 -0.98 9.01
N ILE A 126 -1.37 -1.12 10.14
CA ILE A 126 -0.91 -2.42 10.64
C ILE A 126 -1.79 -2.81 11.82
N GLY A 127 -2.50 -3.92 11.69
CA GLY A 127 -3.23 -4.54 12.80
C GLY A 127 -2.54 -5.80 13.29
N HIS A 128 -2.52 -6.05 14.59
CA HIS A 128 -1.86 -7.22 15.18
C HIS A 128 -2.58 -7.74 16.42
N LYS A 129 -2.44 -9.04 16.69
CA LYS A 129 -2.97 -9.66 17.92
C LYS A 129 -2.17 -9.20 19.14
N LYS A 130 -2.77 -9.36 20.32
CA LYS A 130 -2.09 -9.14 21.61
C LYS A 130 -0.82 -9.98 21.68
N GLY A 131 0.26 -9.39 22.20
CA GLY A 131 1.58 -10.03 22.32
C GLY A 131 2.49 -9.87 21.11
N TYR A 132 2.00 -9.32 19.99
CA TYR A 132 2.85 -8.92 18.86
C TYR A 132 3.07 -7.41 18.87
N ARG A 133 4.23 -6.98 18.38
CA ARG A 133 4.58 -5.58 18.18
C ARG A 133 5.18 -5.42 16.79
N PHE A 134 4.77 -4.37 16.10
CA PHE A 134 5.34 -3.94 14.83
C PHE A 134 5.78 -2.49 15.00
N ASP A 135 6.79 -2.06 14.24
CA ASP A 135 7.21 -0.67 14.17
C ASP A 135 7.26 -0.27 12.70
N TYR A 136 6.91 0.99 12.40
CA TYR A 136 7.06 1.52 11.05
C TYR A 136 8.55 1.68 10.71
N PRO A 137 8.92 1.52 9.42
CA PRO A 137 10.31 1.68 9.02
C PRO A 137 10.77 3.11 9.30
N LYS A 138 12.03 3.25 9.74
CA LYS A 138 12.68 4.56 9.81
C LYS A 138 12.85 5.09 8.38
N ILE A 139 12.75 6.40 8.24
CA ILE A 139 13.12 7.08 7.00
C ILE A 139 14.57 6.76 6.69
N THR A 140 14.89 6.60 5.40
CA THR A 140 16.25 6.27 4.95
C THR A 140 16.81 7.30 3.97
N HIS A 141 15.95 8.19 3.48
CA HIS A 141 16.25 9.26 2.55
C HIS A 141 15.52 10.52 3.01
N ASP A 142 16.25 11.56 3.38
CA ASP A 142 15.66 12.80 3.84
C ASP A 142 16.48 14.04 3.45
N GLU A 143 15.90 15.21 3.68
CA GLU A 143 16.57 16.48 3.38
C GLU A 143 17.81 16.73 4.26
N LYS A 144 17.95 15.99 5.37
CA LYS A 144 19.04 16.12 6.34
C LYS A 144 20.28 15.30 5.99
N GLY A 145 20.23 14.49 4.93
CA GLY A 145 21.40 13.78 4.39
C GLY A 145 21.47 12.30 4.74
N GLU A 146 20.44 11.71 5.36
CA GLU A 146 20.36 10.26 5.47
C GLU A 146 20.13 9.66 4.08
N ASN A 147 20.90 8.63 3.72
CA ASN A 147 20.81 7.94 2.43
C ASN A 147 21.30 6.49 2.55
N LEU A 148 20.58 5.52 1.96
CA LEU A 148 21.04 4.12 1.86
C LEU A 148 22.23 3.98 0.90
N PHE A 149 22.33 4.88 -0.07
CA PHE A 149 23.39 4.92 -1.05
C PHE A 149 24.49 5.87 -0.54
N LYS A 150 25.54 5.30 0.07
CA LYS A 150 26.74 6.06 0.46
C LYS A 150 27.23 6.89 -0.74
N ASP A 151 27.63 8.13 -0.49
CA ASP A 151 28.12 9.08 -1.51
C ASP A 151 27.13 9.45 -2.63
N ALA A 152 25.82 9.28 -2.40
CA ALA A 152 24.78 9.70 -3.34
C ALA A 152 23.90 10.83 -2.76
N LYS A 153 23.16 11.51 -3.65
CA LYS A 153 22.21 12.57 -3.28
C LYS A 153 21.17 12.06 -2.27
N ASN A 154 20.78 12.95 -1.35
CA ASN A 154 19.74 12.75 -0.34
C ASN A 154 18.46 12.05 -0.84
N PHE A 155 18.03 12.35 -2.07
CA PHE A 155 16.97 11.63 -2.76
C PHE A 155 17.47 11.07 -4.09
N VAL A 156 16.96 9.90 -4.46
CA VAL A 156 17.16 9.35 -5.81
C VAL A 156 16.37 10.19 -6.80
N ASP A 157 17.07 10.78 -7.77
CA ASP A 157 16.45 11.55 -8.84
C ASP A 157 16.21 10.70 -10.10
N VAL A 158 15.43 11.26 -11.04
CA VAL A 158 15.09 10.57 -12.29
C VAL A 158 16.34 10.19 -13.08
N ARG A 159 17.34 11.07 -13.14
CA ARG A 159 18.60 10.80 -13.84
C ARG A 159 19.28 9.56 -13.26
N SER A 160 19.46 9.52 -11.93
CA SER A 160 20.08 8.39 -11.23
C SER A 160 19.32 7.09 -11.40
N ALA A 161 18.04 7.14 -11.78
CA ALA A 161 17.20 5.96 -11.95
C ALA A 161 17.19 5.39 -13.37
N ILE A 162 17.25 6.25 -14.39
CA ILE A 162 16.98 5.84 -15.78
C ILE A 162 18.02 6.30 -16.81
N SER A 163 19.11 7.00 -16.43
CA SER A 163 20.11 7.49 -17.40
C SER A 163 20.90 6.39 -18.11
N ASP A 164 20.86 5.16 -17.59
CA ASP A 164 21.49 3.97 -18.15
C ASP A 164 20.62 3.26 -19.21
N LEU A 165 19.34 3.65 -19.34
CA LEU A 165 18.45 3.03 -20.30
C LEU A 165 18.85 3.38 -21.73
N PRO A 166 18.69 2.45 -22.70
CA PRO A 166 18.94 2.77 -24.10
C PRO A 166 17.96 3.82 -24.60
N LYS A 167 18.40 4.62 -25.57
CA LYS A 167 17.49 5.53 -26.28
C LYS A 167 16.49 4.71 -27.08
N ILE A 168 15.21 4.96 -26.86
CA ILE A 168 14.11 4.42 -27.66
C ILE A 168 13.44 5.57 -28.42
N ALA A 169 12.97 5.28 -29.63
CA ALA A 169 12.06 6.15 -30.36
C ALA A 169 10.62 5.73 -30.08
N ASP A 170 9.66 6.63 -30.35
CA ASP A 170 8.24 6.26 -30.38
C ASP A 170 8.06 5.16 -31.44
N ASN A 171 7.78 3.95 -30.98
CA ASN A 171 7.71 2.77 -31.84
C ASN A 171 6.32 2.10 -31.72
N PRO A 172 5.53 2.06 -32.81
CA PRO A 172 4.23 1.38 -32.83
C PRO A 172 4.34 -0.15 -32.68
N ASN A 173 5.50 -0.74 -32.97
CA ASN A 173 5.72 -2.19 -32.95
C ASN A 173 6.06 -2.76 -31.56
N LYS A 174 5.97 -1.95 -30.49
CA LYS A 174 6.14 -2.35 -29.08
C LYS A 174 7.27 -3.37 -28.85
N ILE A 175 8.51 -2.89 -28.92
CA ILE A 175 9.67 -3.71 -28.52
C ILE A 175 9.54 -3.99 -27.01
N ASP A 176 9.46 -5.26 -26.64
CA ASP A 176 9.35 -5.74 -25.25
C ASP A 176 10.71 -6.10 -24.64
N LYS A 177 11.74 -6.31 -25.47
CA LYS A 177 13.09 -6.70 -25.06
C LYS A 177 14.16 -5.91 -25.79
N MET A 178 15.17 -5.47 -25.06
CA MET A 178 16.32 -4.74 -25.58
C MET A 178 17.50 -4.88 -24.61
N GLU A 179 18.70 -4.97 -25.16
CA GLU A 179 19.93 -4.94 -24.36
C GLU A 179 20.09 -3.60 -23.63
N TYR A 180 20.57 -3.64 -22.39
CA TYR A 180 20.90 -2.41 -21.66
C TYR A 180 22.00 -1.62 -22.37
N SER A 181 22.02 -0.30 -22.18
CA SER A 181 23.10 0.50 -22.75
C SER A 181 24.43 0.15 -22.08
N LYS A 182 25.55 0.26 -22.82
CA LYS A 182 26.91 0.02 -22.30
C LYS A 182 27.40 1.17 -21.39
N PHE A 183 26.54 1.67 -20.49
CA PHE A 183 26.84 2.80 -19.62
C PHE A 183 27.88 2.39 -18.56
N LYS A 184 29.06 3.03 -18.56
CA LYS A 184 30.17 2.69 -17.64
C LYS A 184 30.09 3.36 -16.26
N GLY A 185 29.18 4.32 -16.06
CA GLY A 185 29.08 5.14 -14.85
C GLY A 185 27.76 4.98 -14.10
N LEU A 186 27.30 3.74 -13.87
CA LEU A 186 26.02 3.49 -13.21
C LEU A 186 25.96 4.15 -11.82
N SER A 187 24.84 4.79 -11.51
CA SER A 187 24.56 5.27 -10.17
C SER A 187 24.43 4.10 -9.18
N PRO A 188 24.60 4.32 -7.87
CA PRO A 188 24.34 3.28 -6.86
C PRO A 188 22.94 2.67 -6.96
N PHE A 189 21.93 3.48 -7.31
CA PHE A 189 20.56 3.01 -7.52
C PHE A 189 20.47 2.09 -8.75
N GLN A 190 21.09 2.46 -9.87
CA GLN A 190 21.15 1.62 -11.07
C GLN A 190 21.88 0.30 -10.79
N ILE A 191 23.02 0.35 -10.10
CA ILE A 191 23.76 -0.86 -9.71
C ILE A 191 22.88 -1.79 -8.87
N LEU A 192 22.07 -1.25 -7.96
CA LEU A 192 21.15 -2.06 -7.16
C LEU A 192 20.02 -2.67 -7.99
N MET A 193 19.43 -1.92 -8.94
CA MET A 193 18.25 -2.33 -9.71
C MET A 193 18.56 -3.21 -10.93
N ARG A 194 19.83 -3.34 -11.32
CA ARG A 194 20.29 -4.12 -12.50
C ARG A 194 21.02 -5.42 -12.14
N LYS A 195 20.94 -5.84 -10.88
CA LYS A 195 21.44 -7.15 -10.43
C LYS A 195 20.57 -8.30 -10.96
#